data_AF-A0A816FGY2-F1
#
_entry.id   AF-A0A816FGY2-F1
#
_cell.length_a   1.000
_cell.length_b   1.000
_cell.length_c   1.000
_cell.angle_alpha   90.00
_cell.angle_beta   90.00
_cell.angle_gamma   90.00
#
_symmetry.space_group_name_H-M   'P 1'
#
loop_
_entity.id
_entity.type
_entity.pdbx_description
1 polymer ?
#
loop_
_entity_poly.entity_id
_entity_poly.type
_entity_poly.pdbx_seq_one_letter_code
_entity_poly.pdbx_strand_id
1 'polypeptide(L)'
;TFSTRSSYGKAQRSYRLKSDRYLSRGNCIIREQNRVIGEIVLPNLASKDKHEFSIGEDANIIYKENVTLISNQTSSDKRRSSSIYEIHIQIKNFKENSINIQYEQKGFYIHHSYKLMKSTKHQFIQDGSSIKSNMTLKANMDEVYSYTVEIIN
;
A
#
# COMPACT_ATOMS: atom_id res chain seq x y z
N THR A 1 22.97 17.34 -0.37
CA THR A 1 22.28 17.12 -1.65
C THR A 1 20.94 16.50 -1.36
N PHE A 2 19.84 17.10 -1.83
CA PHE A 2 18.51 16.50 -1.70
C PHE A 2 18.43 15.31 -2.64
N SER A 3 18.23 14.11 -2.10
CA SER A 3 18.10 12.88 -2.89
C SER A 3 16.63 12.63 -3.20
N THR A 4 16.33 12.36 -4.47
CA THR A 4 15.02 11.87 -4.90
C THR A 4 15.16 10.40 -5.29
N ARG A 5 14.25 9.57 -4.77
CA ARG A 5 14.13 8.17 -5.16
C ARG A 5 12.75 7.96 -5.74
N SER A 6 12.66 7.33 -6.92
CA SER A 6 11.40 6.90 -7.48
C SER A 6 11.29 5.38 -7.49
N SER A 7 10.08 4.88 -7.29
CA SER A 7 9.73 3.47 -7.44
C SER A 7 8.46 3.37 -8.30
N TYR A 8 8.31 2.25 -8.97
CA TYR A 8 7.21 1.99 -9.89
C TYR A 8 6.81 0.52 -9.80
N GLY A 9 5.51 0.24 -9.86
CA GLY A 9 5.03 -1.13 -9.86
C GLY A 9 3.55 -1.25 -10.16
N LYS A 10 3.05 -2.48 -10.03
CA LYS A 10 1.64 -2.82 -10.14
C LYS A 10 1.08 -3.12 -8.76
N ALA A 11 -0.21 -2.85 -8.56
CA ALA A 11 -0.86 -3.20 -7.31
C ALA A 11 -1.02 -4.73 -7.19
N GLN A 12 -0.89 -5.29 -5.99
CA GLN A 12 -1.33 -6.67 -5.75
C GLN A 12 -2.85 -6.74 -5.64
N ARG A 13 -3.45 -7.83 -6.11
CA ARG A 13 -4.89 -8.07 -5.92
C ARG A 13 -5.14 -8.69 -4.56
N SER A 14 -6.19 -8.24 -3.89
CA SER A 14 -6.66 -8.78 -2.62
C SER A 14 -8.11 -9.19 -2.74
N TYR A 15 -8.44 -10.37 -2.21
CA TYR A 15 -9.76 -10.98 -2.26
C TYR A 15 -10.23 -11.36 -0.86
N ARG A 16 -11.55 -11.39 -0.70
CA ARG A 16 -12.21 -11.94 0.49
C ARG A 16 -13.19 -13.02 0.05
N LEU A 17 -12.89 -14.26 0.42
CA LEU A 17 -13.78 -15.40 0.25
C LEU A 17 -14.67 -15.54 1.49
N LYS A 18 -15.96 -15.76 1.27
CA LYS A 18 -16.93 -16.15 2.29
C LYS A 18 -17.80 -17.26 1.73
N SER A 19 -18.05 -18.30 2.53
CA SER A 19 -18.97 -19.38 2.17
C SER A 19 -20.13 -19.47 3.15
N ASP A 20 -21.28 -19.92 2.66
CA ASP A 20 -22.46 -20.29 3.45
C ASP A 20 -22.35 -21.70 4.05
N ARG A 21 -21.39 -22.50 3.60
CA ARG A 21 -21.11 -23.86 4.05
C ARG A 21 -19.65 -24.05 4.45
N TYR A 22 -19.35 -25.20 5.04
CA TYR A 22 -17.96 -25.61 5.28
C TYR A 22 -17.26 -25.86 3.94
N LEU A 23 -16.04 -25.32 3.79
CA LEU A 23 -15.15 -25.63 2.70
C LEU A 23 -13.90 -26.32 3.25
N SER A 24 -13.61 -27.52 2.77
CA SER A 24 -12.36 -28.20 3.08
C SER A 24 -11.18 -27.50 2.41
N ARG A 25 -10.01 -27.61 3.02
CA ARG A 25 -8.72 -27.23 2.44
C ARG A 25 -8.57 -27.83 1.03
N GLY A 26 -8.00 -27.06 0.12
CA GLY A 26 -7.70 -27.52 -1.23
C GLY A 26 -7.13 -26.42 -2.11
N ASN A 27 -6.68 -26.80 -3.31
CA ASN A 27 -6.18 -25.84 -4.27
C ASN A 27 -7.36 -25.14 -4.98
N CYS A 28 -7.19 -23.85 -5.22
CA CYS A 28 -8.17 -23.02 -5.89
C CYS A 28 -7.50 -22.19 -6.98
N ILE A 29 -8.07 -22.23 -8.19
CA ILE A 29 -7.66 -21.40 -9.31
C ILE A 29 -8.53 -20.15 -9.31
N ILE A 30 -7.89 -18.98 -9.24
CA ILE A 30 -8.58 -17.69 -9.28
C ILE A 30 -8.60 -17.19 -10.71
N ARG A 31 -9.79 -16.77 -11.16
CA ARG A 31 -10.02 -16.21 -12.50
C ARG A 31 -10.72 -14.87 -12.41
N GLU A 32 -10.33 -13.94 -13.28
CA GLU A 32 -11.04 -12.69 -13.55
C GLU A 32 -11.24 -12.54 -15.05
N GLN A 33 -12.46 -12.22 -15.48
CA GLN A 33 -12.78 -11.99 -16.90
C GLN A 33 -12.23 -13.10 -17.82
N ASN A 34 -12.44 -14.37 -17.43
CA ASN A 34 -11.93 -15.58 -18.10
C ASN A 34 -10.40 -15.75 -18.18
N ARG A 35 -9.61 -14.90 -17.50
CA ARG A 35 -8.16 -15.06 -17.37
C ARG A 35 -7.80 -15.66 -16.01
N VAL A 36 -6.88 -16.64 -16.01
CA VAL A 36 -6.29 -17.15 -14.76
C VAL A 36 -5.37 -16.09 -14.17
N ILE A 37 -5.60 -15.75 -12.91
CA ILE A 37 -4.80 -14.79 -12.14
C ILE A 37 -3.76 -15.49 -11.26
N GLY A 38 -4.07 -16.72 -10.83
CA GLY A 38 -3.13 -17.59 -10.15
C GLY A 38 -3.81 -18.74 -9.42
N GLU A 39 -3.04 -19.47 -8.64
CA GLU A 39 -3.48 -20.57 -7.79
C GLU A 39 -3.13 -20.28 -6.32
N ILE A 40 -4.03 -20.64 -5.41
CA ILE A 40 -3.82 -20.59 -3.96
C ILE A 40 -4.20 -21.92 -3.32
N VAL A 41 -3.67 -22.16 -2.13
CA VAL A 41 -4.14 -23.22 -1.24
C VAL A 41 -5.10 -22.61 -0.23
N LEU A 42 -6.37 -22.95 -0.33
CA LEU A 42 -7.38 -22.55 0.66
C LEU A 42 -7.22 -23.36 1.94
N PRO A 43 -7.33 -22.74 3.13
CA PRO A 43 -7.45 -23.47 4.38
C PRO A 43 -8.84 -24.10 4.52
N ASN A 44 -9.05 -24.90 5.57
CA ASN A 44 -10.40 -25.25 6.00
C ASN A 44 -11.13 -23.97 6.41
N LEU A 45 -12.33 -23.74 5.87
CA LEU A 45 -13.15 -22.56 6.15
C LEU A 45 -14.49 -23.00 6.72
N ALA A 46 -14.82 -22.56 7.93
CA ALA A 46 -16.14 -22.82 8.50
C ALA A 46 -17.23 -21.99 7.79
N SER A 47 -18.49 -22.40 7.96
CA SER A 47 -19.62 -21.63 7.43
C SER A 47 -19.59 -20.20 7.99
N LYS A 48 -19.78 -19.22 7.11
CA LYS A 48 -19.78 -17.77 7.37
C LYS A 48 -18.43 -17.15 7.74
N ASP A 49 -17.39 -17.95 7.93
CA ASP A 49 -16.03 -17.43 8.12
C ASP A 49 -15.53 -16.73 6.86
N LYS A 50 -14.62 -15.78 7.07
CA LYS A 50 -14.00 -14.99 6.02
C LYS A 50 -12.55 -15.42 5.90
N HIS A 51 -12.11 -15.62 4.67
CA HIS A 51 -10.70 -15.81 4.36
C HIS A 51 -10.25 -14.69 3.41
N GLU A 52 -9.20 -13.98 3.80
CA GLU A 52 -8.59 -12.92 3.00
C GLU A 52 -7.25 -13.39 2.48
N PHE A 53 -6.98 -13.11 1.20
CA PHE A 53 -5.74 -13.49 0.55
C PHE A 53 -5.41 -12.51 -0.56
N SER A 54 -4.11 -12.43 -0.89
CA SER A 54 -3.61 -11.65 -2.01
C SER A 54 -2.96 -12.56 -3.04
N ILE A 55 -3.16 -12.27 -4.33
CA ILE A 55 -2.66 -13.11 -5.41
C ILE A 55 -2.40 -12.30 -6.68
N GLY A 56 -1.16 -12.39 -7.16
CA GLY A 56 -0.74 -11.79 -8.42
C GLY A 56 -0.80 -10.27 -8.46
N GLU A 57 -0.24 -9.73 -9.53
CA GLU A 57 -0.20 -8.29 -9.80
C GLU A 57 -1.30 -7.87 -10.77
N ASP A 58 -1.91 -6.71 -10.52
CA ASP A 58 -2.89 -6.12 -11.39
C ASP A 58 -2.28 -5.24 -12.47
N ALA A 59 -2.18 -5.78 -13.68
CA ALA A 59 -1.64 -5.07 -14.84
C ALA A 59 -2.39 -3.76 -15.17
N ASN A 60 -3.65 -3.64 -14.77
CA ASN A 60 -4.45 -2.45 -15.04
C ASN A 60 -4.34 -1.39 -13.93
N ILE A 61 -3.65 -1.69 -12.83
CA ILE A 61 -3.47 -0.76 -11.72
C ILE A 61 -1.99 -0.51 -11.51
N ILE A 62 -1.56 0.69 -11.86
CA ILE A 62 -0.15 1.08 -11.86
C ILE A 62 0.05 2.13 -10.77
N TYR A 63 1.12 1.99 -10.00
CA TYR A 63 1.55 3.01 -9.06
C TYR A 63 2.97 3.49 -9.35
N LYS A 64 3.22 4.75 -9.02
CA LYS A 64 4.54 5.37 -9.00
C LYS A 64 4.68 6.15 -7.71
N GLU A 65 5.75 5.90 -6.98
CA GLU A 65 6.08 6.61 -5.75
C GLU A 65 7.34 7.45 -5.99
N ASN A 66 7.33 8.70 -5.56
CA ASN A 66 8.49 9.57 -5.57
C ASN A 66 8.72 10.07 -4.14
N VAL A 67 9.90 9.80 -3.61
CA VAL A 67 10.34 10.19 -2.28
C VAL A 67 11.40 11.26 -2.41
N THR A 68 11.16 12.41 -1.79
CA THR A 68 12.05 13.56 -1.81
C THR A 68 12.46 13.93 -0.39
N LEU A 69 13.76 13.96 -0.11
CA LEU A 69 14.26 14.53 1.15
C LEU A 69 14.08 16.05 1.12
N ILE A 70 13.33 16.62 2.06
CA ILE A 70 13.10 18.07 2.18
C ILE A 70 14.09 18.71 3.16
N SER A 71 14.37 18.04 4.27
CA SER A 71 15.20 18.59 5.34
C SER A 71 15.94 17.48 6.05
N ASN A 72 17.16 17.76 6.48
CA ASN A 72 17.92 16.90 7.38
C ASN A 72 18.55 17.79 8.46
N GLN A 73 18.20 17.53 9.71
CA GLN A 73 18.69 18.25 10.87
C GLN A 73 19.48 17.28 11.74
N THR A 74 20.69 17.66 12.11
CA THR A 74 21.49 16.93 13.09
C THR A 74 21.63 17.82 14.31
N SER A 75 21.34 17.27 15.50
CA SER A 75 21.53 17.98 16.76
C SER A 75 23.00 18.35 16.94
N SER A 76 23.27 19.47 17.63
CA SER A 76 24.63 19.98 17.88
C SER A 76 25.58 18.92 18.47
N ASP A 77 25.05 18.01 19.29
CA ASP A 77 25.80 16.93 19.94
C ASP A 77 26.00 15.70 19.03
N LYS A 78 25.53 15.74 17.77
CA LYS A 78 25.54 14.64 16.77
C LYS A 78 24.86 13.33 17.21
N ARG A 79 24.10 13.35 18.31
CA ARG A 79 23.43 12.17 18.89
C ARG A 79 22.04 11.90 18.34
N ARG A 80 21.42 12.88 17.68
CA ARG A 80 20.08 12.78 17.09
C ARG A 80 20.08 13.39 15.71
N SER A 81 19.47 12.71 14.76
CA SER A 81 19.22 13.25 13.43
C SER A 81 17.75 13.09 13.07
N SER A 82 17.15 14.15 12.53
CA SER A 82 15.81 14.12 11.97
C SER A 82 15.87 14.39 10.48
N SER A 83 15.21 13.54 9.69
CA SER A 83 15.06 13.71 8.25
C SER A 83 13.59 13.80 7.88
N ILE A 84 13.22 14.86 7.17
CA ILE A 84 11.85 15.10 6.70
C ILE A 84 11.78 14.76 5.22
N TYR A 85 10.86 13.87 4.87
CA TYR A 85 10.60 13.42 3.52
C TYR A 85 9.20 13.83 3.07
N GLU A 86 9.07 14.20 1.80
CA GLU A 86 7.79 14.28 1.11
C GLU A 86 7.67 13.12 0.13
N ILE A 87 6.53 12.45 0.18
CA ILE A 87 6.22 11.26 -0.60
C ILE A 87 5.03 11.58 -1.47
N HIS A 88 5.18 11.41 -2.78
CA HIS A 88 4.11 11.54 -3.78
C HIS A 88 3.84 10.18 -4.40
N ILE A 89 2.60 9.73 -4.32
CA ILE A 89 2.10 8.46 -4.86
C ILE A 89 1.11 8.79 -5.96
N GLN A 90 1.46 8.45 -7.18
CA GLN A 90 0.57 8.49 -8.33
C GLN A 90 0.00 7.10 -8.56
N ILE A 91 -1.32 6.99 -8.65
CA ILE A 91 -2.02 5.73 -8.91
C ILE A 91 -2.91 5.90 -10.13
N LYS A 92 -2.78 4.97 -11.08
CA LYS A 92 -3.56 4.93 -12.32
C LYS A 92 -4.43 3.68 -12.34
N ASN A 93 -5.73 3.87 -12.53
CA ASN A 93 -6.69 2.79 -12.74
C ASN A 93 -7.11 2.75 -14.20
N PHE A 94 -6.64 1.76 -14.96
CA PHE A 94 -7.03 1.52 -16.35
C PHE A 94 -8.27 0.62 -16.49
N LYS A 95 -8.95 0.30 -15.38
CA LYS A 95 -10.20 -0.46 -15.44
C LYS A 95 -11.40 0.45 -15.72
N GLU A 96 -12.42 -0.15 -16.30
CA GLU A 96 -13.72 0.49 -16.57
C GLU A 96 -14.58 0.69 -15.31
N ASN A 97 -14.15 0.15 -14.17
CA ASN A 97 -14.84 0.28 -12.89
C ASN A 97 -13.96 0.94 -11.82
N SER A 98 -14.62 1.55 -10.83
CA SER A 98 -13.95 2.06 -9.63
C SER A 98 -13.36 0.92 -8.79
N ILE A 99 -12.24 1.19 -8.13
CA ILE A 99 -11.56 0.23 -7.26
C ILE A 99 -11.22 0.86 -5.91
N ASN A 100 -11.05 -0.01 -4.90
CA ASN A 100 -10.49 0.37 -3.61
C ASN A 100 -9.02 -0.06 -3.57
N ILE A 101 -8.14 0.88 -3.23
CA ILE A 101 -6.72 0.66 -3.03
C ILE A 101 -6.44 0.73 -1.54
N GLN A 102 -5.70 -0.26 -1.04
CA GLN A 102 -5.03 -0.17 0.25
C GLN A 102 -3.55 0.11 0.01
N TYR A 103 -3.04 1.17 0.62
CA TYR A 103 -1.63 1.52 0.62
C TYR A 103 -1.05 1.33 2.02
N GLU A 104 0.13 0.73 2.10
CA GLU A 104 0.94 0.68 3.31
C GLU A 104 2.42 0.89 2.96
N GLN A 105 3.02 1.91 3.55
CA GLN A 105 4.48 2.04 3.62
C GLN A 105 4.94 1.66 5.01
N LYS A 106 5.74 0.60 5.10
CA LYS A 106 6.35 0.16 6.35
C LYS A 106 7.62 0.95 6.62
N GLY A 107 7.87 1.26 7.89
CA GLY A 107 9.14 1.80 8.34
C GLY A 107 10.30 0.85 7.98
N PHE A 108 11.38 1.41 7.46
CA PHE A 108 12.55 0.67 6.99
C PHE A 108 13.41 0.12 8.13
N TYR A 109 13.39 0.74 9.33
CA TYR A 109 14.31 0.42 10.41
C TYR A 109 13.63 0.38 11.78
N ILE A 110 14.08 -0.57 12.61
CA ILE A 110 13.51 -0.95 13.91
C ILE A 110 13.74 0.10 15.00
N HIS A 111 14.76 0.95 14.84
CA HIS A 111 15.17 1.95 15.83
C HIS A 111 14.82 3.39 15.44
N HIS A 112 14.14 3.59 14.31
CA HIS A 112 13.73 4.93 13.90
C HIS A 112 12.28 5.18 14.32
N SER A 113 12.01 6.38 14.84
CA SER A 113 10.64 6.83 15.03
C SER A 113 10.16 7.53 13.78
N TYR A 114 8.94 7.22 13.36
CA TYR A 114 8.27 7.84 12.23
C TYR A 114 7.22 8.80 12.77
N LYS A 115 7.04 9.95 12.13
CA LYS A 115 5.99 10.90 12.50
C LYS A 115 5.37 11.49 11.25
N LEU A 116 4.10 11.16 11.01
CA LEU A 116 3.29 11.79 9.98
C LEU A 116 3.11 13.27 10.33
N MET A 117 3.58 14.16 9.44
CA MET A 117 3.48 15.60 9.65
C MET A 117 2.28 16.20 8.93
N LYS A 118 2.09 15.83 7.65
CA LYS A 118 1.05 16.37 6.78
C LYS A 118 0.58 15.31 5.79
N SER A 119 -0.66 15.42 5.35
CA SER A 119 -1.26 14.54 4.35
C SER A 119 -2.18 15.38 3.46
N THR A 120 -2.10 15.17 2.16
CA THR A 120 -3.16 15.60 1.24
C THR A 120 -4.46 14.87 1.57
N LYS A 121 -5.59 15.57 1.44
CA LYS A 121 -6.95 15.03 1.63
C LYS A 121 -7.22 14.32 2.97
N HIS A 122 -6.33 14.44 3.98
CA HIS A 122 -6.38 13.69 5.25
C HIS A 122 -6.54 12.16 5.10
N GLN A 123 -6.03 11.60 4.00
CA GLN A 123 -6.24 10.19 3.66
C GLN A 123 -5.21 9.24 4.27
N PHE A 124 -4.07 9.76 4.75
CA PHE A 124 -3.02 8.96 5.37
C PHE A 124 -3.14 8.97 6.90
N ILE A 125 -3.01 7.79 7.49
CA ILE A 125 -2.95 7.56 8.93
C ILE A 125 -1.63 6.90 9.29
N GLN A 126 -1.11 7.22 10.47
CA GLN A 126 0.04 6.52 11.03
C GLN A 126 -0.43 5.42 11.96
N ASP A 127 0.12 4.22 11.79
CA ASP A 127 -0.09 3.05 12.64
C ASP A 127 1.28 2.47 13.03
N GLY A 128 1.75 2.83 14.22
CA GLY A 128 3.11 2.54 14.66
C GLY A 128 4.16 3.15 13.73
N SER A 129 4.98 2.30 13.12
CA SER A 129 6.00 2.70 12.13
C SER A 129 5.50 2.65 10.68
N SER A 130 4.23 2.30 10.45
CA SER A 130 3.62 2.27 9.12
C SER A 130 2.80 3.53 8.84
N ILE A 131 2.81 3.99 7.59
CA ILE A 131 1.86 4.96 7.06
C ILE A 131 0.89 4.22 6.13
N LYS A 132 -0.41 4.34 6.41
CA LYS A 132 -1.47 3.60 5.74
C LYS A 132 -2.50 4.53 5.13
N SER A 133 -3.16 4.09 4.06
CA SER A 133 -4.31 4.78 3.50
C SER A 133 -5.24 3.81 2.76
N ASN A 134 -6.53 4.11 2.79
CA ASN A 134 -7.54 3.47 1.96
C ASN A 134 -8.11 4.52 1.01
N MET A 135 -8.06 4.24 -0.28
CA MET A 135 -8.45 5.18 -1.33
C MET A 135 -9.44 4.50 -2.27
N THR A 136 -10.39 5.26 -2.79
CA THR A 136 -11.25 4.81 -3.89
C THR A 136 -10.85 5.57 -5.14
N LEU A 137 -10.39 4.84 -6.16
CA LEU A 137 -9.99 5.39 -7.44
C LEU A 137 -11.06 5.05 -8.47
N LYS A 138 -11.65 6.08 -9.10
CA LYS A 138 -12.70 5.85 -10.12
C LYS A 138 -12.11 5.19 -11.38
N ALA A 139 -12.99 4.67 -12.22
CA ALA A 139 -12.63 4.12 -13.52
C ALA A 139 -11.80 5.11 -14.35
N ASN A 140 -10.75 4.63 -15.02
CA ASN A 140 -9.91 5.43 -15.93
C ASN A 140 -9.29 6.69 -15.32
N MET A 141 -9.12 6.75 -14.00
CA MET A 141 -8.54 7.90 -13.31
C MET A 141 -7.03 7.74 -13.04
N ASP A 142 -6.36 8.88 -13.04
CA ASP A 142 -4.98 9.08 -12.61
C ASP A 142 -5.00 10.09 -11.46
N GLU A 143 -4.73 9.63 -10.23
CA GLU A 143 -4.72 10.49 -9.05
C GLU A 143 -3.35 10.50 -8.38
N VAL A 144 -3.01 11.67 -7.83
CA VAL A 144 -1.81 11.86 -7.01
C VAL A 144 -2.21 12.13 -5.58
N TYR A 145 -1.56 11.40 -4.68
CA TYR A 145 -1.67 11.54 -3.24
C TYR A 145 -0.28 11.86 -2.69
N SER A 146 -0.22 12.69 -1.66
CA SER A 146 1.04 12.97 -0.98
C SER A 146 0.93 13.11 0.52
N TYR A 147 2.02 12.83 1.20
CA TYR A 147 2.19 13.06 2.62
C TYR A 147 3.65 13.41 2.95
N THR A 148 3.84 13.99 4.14
CA THR A 148 5.15 14.35 4.68
C THR A 148 5.38 13.55 5.95
N VAL A 149 6.55 12.92 6.07
CA VAL A 149 6.94 12.14 7.24
C VAL A 149 8.30 12.60 7.75
N GLU A 150 8.42 12.67 9.06
CA GLU A 150 9.68 12.87 9.77
C GLU A 150 10.20 11.52 10.27
N ILE A 151 11.48 11.24 10.02
CA ILE A 151 12.19 10.06 10.52
C ILE A 151 13.25 10.56 11.50
N ILE A 152 13.18 10.11 12.74
CA ILE A 152 14.12 10.47 13.80
C ILE A 152 14.97 9.24 14.14
N ASN A 153 16.29 9.42 14.07
CA ASN A 153 17.32 8.45 14.47
C ASN A 153 17.98 8.89 15.78
#